data_AF-A0A7C5QKM5-F1
#
_entry.id   AF-A0A7C5QKM5-F1
#
_cell.length_a   1.000
_cell.length_b   1.000
_cell.length_c   1.000
_cell.angle_alpha   90.00
_cell.angle_beta   90.00
_cell.angle_gamma   90.00
#
_symmetry.space_group_name_H-M   'P 1'
#
loop_
_entity.id
_entity.type
_entity.pdbx_description
1 polymer ?
#
loop_
_entity_poly.entity_id
_entity_poly.type
_entity_poly.pdbx_seq_one_letter_code
_entity_poly.pdbx_strand_id
1 'polypeptide(L)'
;MKPILWLVLGFILMTATTQAATKKESGPPKRAEEFARAVTTITGVAISPLLGTAAVGAWDYCRTPSEQRDKLPWYAHPGFWIPALLLVGAVAFKDAAGTATPPGLKKPLDVAETLENKLSGLVAAGAVVPTLASIFPFDAGSAQAVAAHVQLAGFNPEGLLNILIVPLAVVAYGVVWLVAHAINVLILLSPWGVVDAALKSFRSFLLGLVTVTHFVNPWAGLVLSLVIILLAALVAGWSFRLLVFGSVYVWDFLTGRKHRFKPEPNANWMFTARKIQQAPVRSYGRLVRADDGKLVFEYRPWLFGRKRSVELPAGAYAVGSGMFYSEILLVEGENERMMMLLPPRYRTHEEELVRAYGFLGVRPTGLRRAWQWIKSLFGFGAKPSPAVA
;
A
#
# COMPACT_ATOMS: atom_id res chain seq x y z
N MET A 1 19.82 1.70 -1.23
CA MET A 1 18.77 1.01 -2.02
C MET A 1 19.35 0.14 -3.14
N LYS A 2 20.40 0.55 -3.87
CA LYS A 2 21.06 -0.28 -4.90
C LYS A 2 21.66 -1.62 -4.41
N PRO A 3 22.30 -1.75 -3.21
CA PRO A 3 22.91 -3.04 -2.83
C PRO A 3 21.90 -4.12 -2.45
N ILE A 4 20.71 -3.73 -1.97
CA ILE A 4 19.64 -4.67 -1.57
C ILE A 4 18.98 -5.30 -2.81
N LEU A 5 18.82 -4.54 -3.89
CA LEU A 5 18.27 -5.04 -5.15
C LEU A 5 19.19 -6.10 -5.78
N TRP A 6 20.52 -5.89 -5.72
CA TRP A 6 21.51 -6.85 -6.20
C TRP A 6 21.63 -8.11 -5.34
N LEU A 7 21.46 -7.99 -4.02
CA LEU A 7 21.38 -9.14 -3.12
C LEU A 7 20.13 -9.99 -3.38
N VAL A 8 18.98 -9.36 -3.64
CA VAL A 8 17.73 -10.08 -3.95
C VAL A 8 17.81 -10.76 -5.33
N LEU A 9 18.34 -10.08 -6.36
CA LEU A 9 18.54 -10.69 -7.68
C LEU A 9 19.58 -11.82 -7.65
N GLY A 10 20.68 -11.64 -6.91
CA GLY A 10 21.71 -12.66 -6.73
C GLY A 10 21.18 -13.90 -5.99
N PHE A 11 20.29 -13.73 -5.02
CA PHE A 11 19.70 -14.84 -4.28
C PHE A 11 18.65 -15.62 -5.09
N ILE A 12 17.83 -14.93 -5.91
CA ILE A 12 16.88 -15.57 -6.83
C ILE A 12 17.60 -16.42 -7.89
N LEU A 13 18.75 -15.94 -8.39
CA LEU A 13 19.58 -16.69 -9.34
C LEU A 13 20.30 -17.89 -8.69
N MET A 14 20.70 -17.81 -7.43
CA MET A 14 21.34 -18.94 -6.73
C MET A 14 20.37 -20.07 -6.38
N THR A 15 19.07 -19.82 -6.24
CA THR A 15 18.08 -20.89 -6.00
C THR A 15 17.72 -21.70 -7.25
N ALA A 16 18.11 -21.24 -8.44
CA ALA A 16 17.88 -21.96 -9.71
C ALA A 16 18.95 -23.02 -10.04
N THR A 17 20.09 -23.02 -9.35
CA THR A 17 21.17 -24.01 -9.55
C THR A 17 21.43 -24.80 -8.28
N THR A 18 20.52 -25.71 -7.94
CA THR A 18 20.87 -26.83 -7.07
C THR A 18 20.48 -28.13 -7.76
N GLN A 19 21.46 -28.67 -8.47
CA GLN A 19 21.45 -29.97 -9.11
C GLN A 19 21.61 -31.06 -8.03
N ALA A 20 20.97 -32.19 -8.31
CA ALA A 20 20.83 -33.39 -7.48
C ALA A 20 22.06 -33.76 -6.63
N ALA A 21 21.83 -33.87 -5.32
CA ALA A 21 22.61 -34.74 -4.45
C ALA A 21 21.64 -35.60 -3.63
N THR A 22 21.65 -36.89 -3.91
CA THR A 22 20.94 -37.94 -3.18
C THR A 22 21.38 -37.95 -1.71
N LYS A 23 20.47 -37.63 -0.78
CA LYS A 23 20.69 -37.87 0.65
C LYS A 23 19.39 -38.24 1.37
N LYS A 24 19.40 -39.49 1.84
CA LYS A 24 18.58 -40.18 2.86
C LYS A 24 17.48 -39.34 3.54
N GLU A 25 16.24 -39.83 3.41
CA GLU A 25 15.04 -39.30 4.07
C GLU A 25 15.22 -39.17 5.58
N SER A 26 15.30 -37.92 6.03
CA SER A 26 14.72 -37.49 7.29
C SER A 26 14.00 -36.19 7.00
N GLY A 27 12.87 -36.30 6.28
CA GLY A 27 12.01 -35.17 6.02
C GLY A 27 11.61 -34.49 7.33
N PRO A 28 11.49 -33.16 7.36
CA PRO A 28 10.96 -32.49 8.55
C PRO A 28 9.58 -33.04 8.89
N PRO A 29 9.18 -33.04 10.18
CA PRO A 29 7.88 -33.59 10.59
C PRO A 29 6.77 -32.92 9.78
N LYS A 30 5.76 -33.69 9.33
CA LYS A 30 4.67 -33.24 8.44
C LYS A 30 4.11 -31.85 8.79
N ARG A 31 4.01 -31.53 10.08
CA ARG A 31 3.58 -30.22 10.61
C ARG A 31 4.45 -29.04 10.19
N ALA A 32 5.76 -29.22 10.12
CA ALA A 32 6.68 -28.16 9.72
C ALA A 32 6.56 -27.84 8.21
N GLU A 33 6.27 -28.86 7.40
CA GLU A 33 5.95 -28.68 5.99
C GLU A 33 4.61 -27.95 5.81
N GLU A 34 3.59 -28.31 6.59
CA GLU A 34 2.29 -27.64 6.57
C GLU A 34 2.39 -26.17 7.01
N PHE A 35 3.18 -25.86 8.04
CA PHE A 35 3.48 -24.49 8.43
C PHE A 35 4.15 -23.71 7.30
N ALA A 36 5.15 -24.30 6.64
CA ALA A 36 5.83 -23.71 5.50
C ALA A 36 4.85 -23.38 4.36
N ARG A 37 3.92 -24.31 4.07
CA ARG A 37 2.84 -24.11 3.10
C ARG A 37 1.89 -23.00 3.54
N ALA A 38 1.51 -22.93 4.81
CA ALA A 38 0.59 -21.93 5.32
C ALA A 38 1.14 -20.50 5.23
N VAL A 39 2.40 -20.28 5.66
CA VAL A 39 3.07 -18.98 5.52
C VAL A 39 3.13 -18.56 4.05
N THR A 40 3.43 -19.51 3.16
CA THR A 40 3.47 -19.29 1.72
C THR A 40 2.09 -18.92 1.17
N THR A 41 1.04 -19.63 1.59
CA THR A 41 -0.35 -19.35 1.21
C THR A 41 -0.80 -17.98 1.70
N ILE A 42 -0.58 -17.65 2.97
CA ILE A 42 -0.94 -16.34 3.56
C ILE A 42 -0.23 -15.21 2.81
N THR A 43 1.04 -15.39 2.44
CA THR A 43 1.80 -14.41 1.66
C THR A 43 1.23 -14.25 0.25
N GLY A 44 0.86 -15.34 -0.43
CA GLY A 44 0.20 -15.29 -1.74
C GLY A 44 -1.16 -14.57 -1.68
N VAL A 45 -1.99 -14.88 -0.68
CA VAL A 45 -3.25 -14.19 -0.41
C VAL A 45 -3.01 -12.72 -0.09
N ALA A 46 -1.94 -12.35 0.61
CA ALA A 46 -1.62 -10.95 0.87
C ALA A 46 -1.24 -10.17 -0.40
N ILE A 47 -0.53 -10.80 -1.34
CA ILE A 47 -0.16 -10.17 -2.62
C ILE A 47 -1.40 -9.93 -3.49
N SER A 48 -2.33 -10.87 -3.53
CA SER A 48 -3.60 -10.74 -4.27
C SER A 48 -4.75 -11.38 -3.50
N PRO A 49 -5.49 -10.62 -2.67
CA PRO A 49 -6.47 -11.22 -1.75
C PRO A 49 -7.59 -11.97 -2.44
N LEU A 50 -8.22 -11.41 -3.46
CA LEU A 50 -9.30 -12.09 -4.17
C LEU A 50 -8.80 -13.31 -4.96
N LEU A 51 -7.74 -13.16 -5.76
CA LEU A 51 -7.18 -14.27 -6.53
C LEU A 51 -6.65 -15.38 -5.61
N GLY A 52 -5.87 -15.02 -4.59
CA GLY A 52 -5.30 -15.96 -3.65
C GLY A 52 -6.38 -16.70 -2.86
N THR A 53 -7.38 -15.98 -2.32
CA THR A 53 -8.49 -16.60 -1.58
C THR A 53 -9.31 -17.52 -2.48
N ALA A 54 -9.62 -17.10 -3.70
CA ALA A 54 -10.40 -17.89 -4.64
C ALA A 54 -9.63 -19.12 -5.15
N ALA A 55 -8.32 -18.99 -5.41
CA ALA A 55 -7.48 -20.11 -5.82
C ALA A 55 -7.33 -21.14 -4.70
N VAL A 56 -7.12 -20.70 -3.46
CA VAL A 56 -7.09 -21.58 -2.27
C VAL A 56 -8.44 -22.26 -2.08
N GLY A 57 -9.54 -21.52 -2.19
CA GLY A 57 -10.89 -22.08 -2.08
C GLY A 57 -11.19 -23.14 -3.15
N ALA A 58 -10.83 -22.87 -4.41
CA ALA A 58 -10.98 -23.82 -5.50
C ALA A 58 -10.12 -25.09 -5.27
N TRP A 59 -8.90 -24.92 -4.77
CA TRP A 59 -8.00 -26.02 -4.44
C TRP A 59 -8.56 -26.92 -3.33
N ASP A 60 -8.99 -26.31 -2.22
CA ASP A 60 -9.58 -27.02 -1.08
C ASP A 60 -10.85 -27.78 -1.50
N TYR A 61 -11.72 -27.14 -2.29
CA TYR A 61 -12.94 -27.77 -2.79
C TYR A 61 -12.66 -28.99 -3.68
N CYS A 62 -11.70 -28.88 -4.61
CA CYS A 62 -11.35 -29.94 -5.55
C CYS A 62 -10.67 -31.14 -4.87
N ARG A 63 -9.93 -30.91 -3.77
CA ARG A 63 -9.25 -31.98 -3.01
C ARG A 63 -10.10 -32.60 -1.90
N THR A 64 -11.18 -31.95 -1.51
CA THR A 64 -12.07 -32.45 -0.45
C THR A 64 -13.09 -33.45 -1.03
N PRO A 65 -13.24 -34.65 -0.44
CA PRO A 65 -14.29 -35.60 -0.80
C PRO A 65 -15.68 -34.96 -0.75
N SER A 66 -16.58 -35.36 -1.65
CA SER A 66 -17.92 -34.75 -1.80
C SER A 66 -18.70 -34.67 -0.49
N GLU A 67 -18.59 -35.69 0.35
CA GLU A 67 -19.28 -35.81 1.64
C GLU A 67 -18.81 -34.79 2.70
N GLN A 68 -17.63 -34.20 2.52
CA GLN A 68 -17.03 -33.27 3.48
C GLN A 68 -17.08 -31.81 3.00
N ARG A 69 -17.56 -31.57 1.77
CA ARG A 69 -17.55 -30.22 1.17
C ARG A 69 -18.45 -29.23 1.88
N ASP A 70 -19.49 -29.69 2.58
CA ASP A 70 -20.39 -28.84 3.36
C ASP A 70 -19.73 -28.27 4.64
N LYS A 71 -18.60 -28.86 5.07
CA LYS A 71 -17.82 -28.38 6.23
C LYS A 71 -16.72 -27.41 5.82
N LEU A 72 -16.57 -27.14 4.53
CA LEU A 72 -15.53 -26.24 4.06
C LEU A 72 -15.83 -24.79 4.45
N PRO A 73 -14.79 -23.96 4.62
CA PRO A 73 -14.98 -22.53 4.82
C PRO A 73 -15.73 -21.87 3.66
N TRP A 74 -16.39 -20.75 3.93
CA TRP A 74 -17.20 -20.01 2.95
C TRP A 74 -16.46 -19.71 1.63
N TYR A 75 -15.15 -19.44 1.70
CA TYR A 75 -14.33 -19.11 0.54
C TYR A 75 -14.06 -20.32 -0.38
N ALA A 76 -14.24 -21.54 0.12
CA ALA A 76 -14.07 -22.77 -0.65
C ALA A 76 -15.37 -23.21 -1.35
N HIS A 77 -16.51 -22.55 -1.07
CA HIS A 77 -17.73 -22.84 -1.81
C HIS A 77 -17.69 -22.26 -3.24
N PRO A 78 -18.16 -23.01 -4.26
CA PRO A 78 -18.19 -22.55 -5.65
C PRO A 78 -18.92 -21.23 -5.87
N GLY A 79 -19.93 -20.94 -5.06
CA GLY A 79 -20.67 -19.67 -5.09
C GLY A 79 -19.78 -18.44 -4.82
N PHE A 80 -18.63 -18.60 -4.18
CA PHE A 80 -17.65 -17.53 -4.01
C PHE A 80 -16.51 -17.60 -5.03
N TRP A 81 -15.79 -18.72 -5.12
CA TRP A 81 -14.54 -18.74 -5.87
C TRP A 81 -14.76 -18.71 -7.40
N ILE A 82 -15.87 -19.23 -7.93
CA ILE A 82 -16.18 -19.15 -9.36
C ILE A 82 -16.32 -17.68 -9.80
N PRO A 83 -17.25 -16.87 -9.23
CA PRO A 83 -17.37 -15.47 -9.65
C PRO A 83 -16.11 -14.67 -9.36
N ALA A 84 -15.38 -14.97 -8.27
CA ALA A 84 -14.11 -14.33 -7.98
C ALA A 84 -13.05 -14.61 -9.06
N LEU A 85 -12.87 -15.87 -9.47
CA LEU A 85 -11.92 -16.23 -10.54
C LEU A 85 -12.35 -15.69 -11.91
N LEU A 86 -13.66 -15.63 -12.20
CA LEU A 86 -14.16 -14.98 -13.42
C LEU A 86 -13.84 -13.49 -13.44
N LEU A 87 -14.04 -12.79 -12.32
CA LEU A 87 -13.71 -11.38 -12.19
C LEU A 87 -12.19 -11.14 -12.35
N VAL A 88 -11.36 -11.93 -11.68
CA VAL A 88 -9.91 -11.86 -11.82
C VAL A 88 -9.47 -12.21 -13.25
N GLY A 89 -10.09 -13.21 -13.87
CA GLY A 89 -9.83 -13.59 -15.26
C GLY A 89 -10.16 -12.46 -16.24
N ALA A 90 -11.28 -11.77 -16.05
CA ALA A 90 -11.63 -10.59 -16.83
C ALA A 90 -10.62 -9.45 -16.64
N VAL A 91 -10.13 -9.24 -15.42
CA VAL A 91 -9.07 -8.27 -15.10
C VAL A 91 -7.74 -8.65 -15.77
N ALA A 92 -7.35 -9.92 -15.73
CA ALA A 92 -6.15 -10.40 -16.41
C ALA A 92 -6.27 -10.25 -17.93
N PHE A 93 -7.45 -10.55 -18.49
CA PHE A 93 -7.72 -10.40 -19.91
C PHE A 93 -7.62 -8.94 -20.38
N LYS A 94 -8.20 -7.96 -19.64
CA LYS A 94 -8.06 -6.54 -20.00
C LYS A 94 -6.60 -6.08 -19.99
N ASP A 95 -5.79 -6.61 -19.06
CA ASP A 95 -4.42 -6.19 -18.87
C ASP A 95 -3.52 -6.82 -19.95
N ALA A 96 -3.80 -8.06 -20.35
CA ALA A 96 -3.18 -8.73 -21.49
C ALA A 96 -3.56 -8.08 -22.83
N ALA A 97 -4.77 -7.53 -22.96
CA ALA A 97 -5.22 -6.82 -24.16
C ALA A 97 -4.44 -5.52 -24.45
N GLY A 98 -3.58 -5.06 -23.52
CA GLY A 98 -2.54 -4.07 -23.83
C GLY A 98 -3.08 -2.77 -24.46
N THR A 99 -2.62 -2.43 -25.67
CA THR A 99 -3.07 -1.23 -26.42
C THR A 99 -4.43 -1.40 -27.10
N ALA A 100 -4.99 -2.61 -27.15
CA ALA A 100 -6.30 -2.88 -27.75
C ALA A 100 -7.47 -2.47 -26.85
N THR A 101 -7.24 -2.20 -25.55
CA THR A 101 -8.26 -1.61 -24.68
C THR A 101 -8.46 -0.13 -25.02
N PRO A 102 -9.70 0.32 -25.29
CA PRO A 102 -10.00 1.72 -25.63
C PRO A 102 -9.38 2.73 -24.67
N PRO A 103 -8.76 3.82 -25.17
CA PRO A 103 -8.26 4.91 -24.34
C PRO A 103 -9.41 5.54 -23.55
N GLY A 104 -9.55 5.19 -22.27
CA GLY A 104 -10.61 5.69 -21.40
C GLY A 104 -11.20 4.64 -20.46
N LEU A 105 -11.16 3.35 -20.82
CA LEU A 105 -11.68 2.27 -19.95
C LEU A 105 -10.67 1.81 -18.89
N LYS A 106 -9.38 2.02 -19.13
CA LYS A 106 -8.31 1.53 -18.24
C LYS A 106 -8.40 2.12 -16.83
N LYS A 107 -8.53 3.44 -16.70
CA LYS A 107 -8.53 4.10 -15.39
C LYS A 107 -9.75 3.75 -14.52
N PRO A 108 -11.00 3.73 -15.04
CA PRO A 108 -12.13 3.20 -14.29
C PRO A 108 -11.91 1.76 -13.81
N LEU A 109 -11.32 0.90 -14.65
CA LEU A 109 -11.01 -0.48 -14.27
C LEU A 109 -9.90 -0.55 -13.21
N ASP A 110 -8.90 0.31 -13.26
CA ASP A 110 -7.86 0.40 -12.22
C ASP A 110 -8.43 0.94 -10.89
N VAL A 111 -9.44 1.83 -10.92
CA VAL A 111 -10.18 2.25 -9.72
C VAL A 111 -10.92 1.05 -9.13
N ALA A 112 -11.63 0.28 -9.95
CA ALA A 112 -12.34 -0.91 -9.51
C ALA A 112 -11.37 -1.95 -8.92
N GLU A 113 -10.22 -2.19 -9.55
CA GLU A 113 -9.17 -3.09 -9.06
C GLU A 113 -8.52 -2.61 -7.74
N THR A 114 -8.37 -1.29 -7.59
CA THR A 114 -7.89 -0.71 -6.33
C THR A 114 -8.90 -0.89 -5.21
N LEU A 115 -10.19 -0.64 -5.48
CA LEU A 115 -11.27 -0.83 -4.51
C LEU A 115 -11.45 -2.31 -4.15
N GLU A 116 -11.43 -3.19 -5.14
CA GLU A 116 -11.49 -4.64 -4.98
C GLU A 116 -10.39 -5.10 -4.03
N ASN A 117 -9.11 -4.83 -4.33
CA ASN A 117 -7.99 -5.26 -3.48
C ASN A 117 -8.09 -4.69 -2.05
N LYS A 118 -8.67 -3.49 -1.91
CA LYS A 118 -8.91 -2.91 -0.58
C LYS A 118 -9.96 -3.70 0.21
N LEU A 119 -11.11 -3.98 -0.41
CA LEU A 119 -12.23 -4.67 0.23
C LEU A 119 -11.92 -6.15 0.46
N SER A 120 -11.43 -6.85 -0.57
CA SER A 120 -11.04 -8.26 -0.48
C SER A 120 -9.90 -8.45 0.50
N GLY A 121 -8.97 -7.49 0.59
CA GLY A 121 -7.90 -7.50 1.59
C GLY A 121 -8.39 -7.45 3.03
N LEU A 122 -9.38 -6.59 3.31
CA LEU A 122 -9.99 -6.49 4.63
C LEU A 122 -10.79 -7.76 4.99
N VAL A 123 -11.53 -8.32 4.03
CA VAL A 123 -12.26 -9.58 4.21
C VAL A 123 -11.30 -10.74 4.45
N ALA A 124 -10.21 -10.83 3.67
CA ALA A 124 -9.21 -11.87 3.83
C ALA A 124 -8.49 -11.76 5.20
N ALA A 125 -8.14 -10.56 5.64
CA ALA A 125 -7.55 -10.33 6.97
C ALA A 125 -8.47 -10.80 8.11
N GLY A 126 -9.78 -10.58 7.99
CA GLY A 126 -10.75 -10.91 9.04
C GLY A 126 -11.27 -12.34 9.03
N ALA A 127 -11.33 -13.00 7.87
CA ALA A 127 -12.02 -14.28 7.72
C ALA A 127 -11.16 -15.42 7.15
N VAL A 128 -10.16 -15.11 6.33
CA VAL A 128 -9.36 -16.13 5.63
C VAL A 128 -8.06 -16.39 6.37
N VAL A 129 -7.32 -15.34 6.72
CA VAL A 129 -6.04 -15.44 7.43
C VAL A 129 -6.19 -16.08 8.81
N PRO A 130 -7.18 -15.73 9.64
CA PRO A 130 -7.36 -16.38 10.93
C PRO A 130 -7.71 -17.85 10.77
N THR A 131 -8.53 -18.21 9.78
CA THR A 131 -8.88 -19.61 9.48
C THR A 131 -7.62 -20.39 9.09
N LEU A 132 -6.83 -19.88 8.14
CA LEU A 132 -5.57 -20.50 7.72
C LEU A 132 -4.56 -20.62 8.86
N ALA A 133 -4.49 -19.63 9.76
CA ALA A 133 -3.57 -19.65 10.90
C ALA A 133 -4.06 -20.57 12.05
N SER A 134 -5.38 -20.67 12.24
CA SER A 134 -6.00 -21.46 13.32
C SER A 134 -5.88 -22.98 13.14
N ILE A 135 -5.55 -23.44 11.93
CA ILE A 135 -5.29 -24.85 11.62
C ILE A 135 -4.06 -25.38 12.38
N PHE A 136 -3.26 -24.51 13.02
CA PHE A 136 -1.97 -24.86 13.63
C PHE A 136 -1.90 -24.57 15.15
N PRO A 137 -2.45 -25.43 16.01
CA PRO A 137 -2.00 -25.51 17.38
C PRO A 137 -0.61 -26.18 17.46
N PHE A 138 0.34 -25.50 18.09
CA PHE A 138 1.57 -26.07 18.64
C PHE A 138 1.19 -27.03 19.78
N ASP A 139 1.28 -28.34 19.55
CA ASP A 139 1.14 -29.36 20.60
C ASP A 139 2.44 -29.57 21.39
N ALA A 140 2.26 -29.92 22.66
CA ALA A 140 3.22 -30.09 23.76
C ALA A 140 4.36 -31.12 23.59
N GLY A 141 4.68 -31.54 22.37
CA GLY A 141 5.71 -32.55 22.11
C GLY A 141 7.09 -31.98 21.78
N SER A 142 7.16 -30.77 21.21
CA SER A 142 8.41 -30.22 20.67
C SER A 142 9.07 -29.16 21.54
N ALA A 143 8.36 -28.50 22.46
CA ALA A 143 9.00 -27.57 23.40
C ALA A 143 9.45 -28.23 24.72
N GLN A 144 9.08 -29.48 25.02
CA GLN A 144 9.71 -30.24 26.11
C GLN A 144 11.24 -30.30 25.96
N ALA A 145 11.77 -30.31 24.73
CA ALA A 145 13.20 -30.31 24.46
C ALA A 145 13.89 -28.96 24.76
N VAL A 146 13.15 -27.84 24.67
CA VAL A 146 13.67 -26.49 24.95
C VAL A 146 13.41 -26.09 26.41
N ALA A 147 12.25 -26.48 26.97
CA ALA A 147 11.85 -26.24 28.34
C ALA A 147 12.59 -27.13 29.35
N ALA A 148 13.08 -28.31 28.96
CA ALA A 148 13.91 -29.16 29.82
C ALA A 148 15.24 -28.49 30.24
N HIS A 149 15.70 -27.45 29.52
CA HIS A 149 16.92 -26.71 29.85
C HIS A 149 16.70 -25.43 30.67
N VAL A 150 15.44 -25.01 30.87
CA VAL A 150 15.10 -23.84 31.67
C VAL A 150 13.99 -24.25 32.64
N GLN A 151 14.35 -24.48 33.90
CA GLN A 151 13.45 -24.87 34.99
C GLN A 151 12.45 -23.75 35.38
N LEU A 152 11.68 -23.24 34.43
CA LEU A 152 10.58 -22.29 34.65
C LEU A 152 9.29 -23.07 34.86
N ALA A 153 9.05 -23.51 36.10
CA ALA A 153 7.76 -24.07 36.49
C ALA A 153 6.66 -23.01 36.28
N GLY A 154 5.77 -23.23 35.30
CA GLY A 154 4.59 -22.40 35.05
C GLY A 154 4.61 -21.52 33.80
N PHE A 155 5.73 -21.42 33.08
CA PHE A 155 5.74 -20.76 31.77
C PHE A 155 5.37 -21.78 30.69
N ASN A 156 4.20 -21.61 30.06
CA ASN A 156 3.81 -22.38 28.87
C ASN A 156 4.08 -21.54 27.60
N PRO A 157 5.30 -21.57 27.04
CA PRO A 157 5.63 -20.84 25.82
C PRO A 157 4.76 -21.28 24.63
N GLU A 158 4.25 -22.50 24.63
CA GLU A 158 3.46 -23.09 23.54
C GLU A 158 2.03 -22.53 23.54
N GLY A 159 1.41 -22.43 24.72
CA GLY A 159 0.11 -21.77 24.88
C GLY A 159 0.18 -20.30 24.47
N LEU A 160 1.26 -19.60 24.83
CA LEU A 160 1.49 -18.21 24.42
C LEU A 160 1.70 -18.10 22.90
N LEU A 161 2.50 -18.99 22.30
CA LEU A 161 2.79 -18.95 20.86
C LEU A 161 1.54 -19.30 20.03
N ASN A 162 0.70 -20.23 20.50
CA ASN A 162 -0.62 -20.51 19.94
C ASN A 162 -1.57 -19.30 19.94
N ILE A 163 -1.54 -18.51 21.02
CA ILE A 163 -2.33 -17.28 21.10
C ILE A 163 -1.76 -16.21 20.14
N LEU A 164 -0.44 -16.15 19.98
CA LEU A 164 0.24 -15.14 19.19
C LEU A 164 0.32 -15.45 17.69
N ILE A 165 0.16 -16.71 17.26
CA ILE A 165 0.35 -17.10 15.85
C ILE A 165 -0.66 -16.43 14.92
N VAL A 166 -1.93 -16.34 15.34
CA VAL A 166 -2.99 -15.69 14.56
C VAL A 166 -2.73 -14.17 14.45
N PRO A 167 -2.50 -13.42 15.54
CA PRO A 167 -2.07 -12.03 15.46
C PRO A 167 -0.82 -11.82 14.59
N LEU A 168 0.19 -12.68 14.71
CA LEU A 168 1.43 -12.57 13.92
C LEU A 168 1.16 -12.80 12.44
N ALA A 169 0.34 -13.78 12.09
CA ALA A 169 -0.10 -14.05 10.73
C ALA A 169 -0.88 -12.87 10.14
N VAL A 170 -1.78 -12.26 10.92
CA VAL A 170 -2.53 -11.06 10.52
C VAL A 170 -1.59 -9.86 10.32
N VAL A 171 -0.57 -9.68 11.15
CA VAL A 171 0.44 -8.64 10.99
C VAL A 171 1.29 -8.88 9.73
N ALA A 172 1.79 -10.10 9.54
CA ALA A 172 2.57 -10.47 8.36
C ALA A 172 1.77 -10.27 7.06
N TYR A 173 0.52 -10.75 7.06
CA TYR A 173 -0.45 -10.51 6.00
C TYR A 173 -0.63 -9.01 5.75
N GLY A 174 -0.95 -8.24 6.80
CA GLY A 174 -1.27 -6.83 6.71
C GLY A 174 -0.12 -6.01 6.14
N VAL A 175 1.12 -6.35 6.49
CA VAL A 175 2.33 -5.70 5.98
C VAL A 175 2.54 -5.99 4.49
N VAL A 176 2.41 -7.25 4.06
CA VAL A 176 2.55 -7.61 2.64
C VAL A 176 1.40 -7.02 1.81
N TRP A 177 0.17 -7.13 2.29
CA TRP A 177 -1.03 -6.55 1.66
C TRP A 177 -0.91 -5.04 1.53
N LEU A 178 -0.41 -4.34 2.55
CA LEU A 178 -0.21 -2.89 2.50
C LEU A 178 0.71 -2.48 1.35
N VAL A 179 1.78 -3.23 1.11
CA VAL A 179 2.72 -2.97 0.01
C VAL A 179 2.09 -3.32 -1.33
N ALA A 180 1.43 -4.47 -1.44
CA ALA A 180 0.73 -4.87 -2.67
C ALA A 180 -0.40 -3.87 -3.04
N HIS A 181 -1.14 -3.39 -2.04
CA HIS A 181 -2.19 -2.38 -2.24
C HIS A 181 -1.59 -1.02 -2.61
N ALA A 182 -0.44 -0.63 -2.05
CA ALA A 182 0.26 0.58 -2.44
C ALA A 182 0.68 0.55 -3.93
N ILE A 183 0.99 -0.64 -4.49
CA ILE A 183 1.23 -0.81 -5.93
C ILE A 183 -0.03 -0.48 -6.74
N ASN A 184 -1.21 -0.96 -6.34
CA ASN A 184 -2.47 -0.59 -7.00
C ASN A 184 -2.75 0.92 -6.94
N VAL A 185 -2.46 1.55 -5.80
CA VAL A 185 -2.55 3.01 -5.67
C VAL A 185 -1.58 3.74 -6.62
N LEU A 186 -0.35 3.24 -6.80
CA LEU A 186 0.60 3.80 -7.77
C LEU A 186 0.10 3.69 -9.21
N ILE A 187 -0.44 2.52 -9.59
CA ILE A 187 -1.02 2.30 -10.92
C ILE A 187 -2.16 3.30 -11.17
N LEU A 188 -3.03 3.48 -10.17
CA LEU A 188 -4.13 4.42 -10.26
C LEU A 188 -3.64 5.87 -10.45
N LEU A 189 -2.61 6.28 -9.72
CA LEU A 189 -2.06 7.64 -9.75
C LEU A 189 -1.10 7.90 -10.93
N SER A 190 -0.54 6.86 -11.53
CA SER A 190 0.46 6.97 -12.59
C SER A 190 -0.17 7.44 -13.90
N PRO A 191 0.38 8.48 -14.57
CA PRO A 191 -0.09 8.91 -15.88
C PRO A 191 0.53 8.12 -17.04
N TRP A 192 1.45 7.17 -16.79
CA TRP A 192 2.19 6.46 -17.83
C TRP A 192 1.89 4.96 -17.84
N GLY A 193 1.30 4.47 -18.94
CA GLY A 193 0.92 3.06 -19.07
C GLY A 193 2.08 2.06 -18.96
N VAL A 194 3.31 2.45 -19.29
CA VAL A 194 4.50 1.57 -19.15
C VAL A 194 4.81 1.31 -17.68
N VAL A 195 4.69 2.33 -16.82
CA VAL A 195 4.90 2.18 -15.38
C VAL A 195 3.81 1.28 -14.79
N ASP A 196 2.56 1.46 -15.23
CA ASP A 196 1.42 0.65 -14.81
C ASP A 196 1.65 -0.83 -15.16
N ALA A 197 2.06 -1.11 -16.40
CA ALA A 197 2.37 -2.46 -16.85
C ALA A 197 3.54 -3.09 -16.07
N ALA A 198 4.62 -2.35 -15.83
CA ALA A 198 5.76 -2.85 -15.06
C ALA A 198 5.38 -3.21 -13.62
N LEU A 199 4.57 -2.37 -12.96
CA LEU A 199 4.08 -2.60 -11.61
C LEU A 199 3.15 -3.81 -11.53
N LYS A 200 2.23 -3.97 -12.48
CA LYS A 200 1.34 -5.14 -12.57
C LYS A 200 2.13 -6.43 -12.82
N SER A 201 3.04 -6.41 -13.78
CA SER A 201 3.90 -7.54 -14.10
C SER A 201 4.77 -7.96 -12.91
N PHE A 202 5.33 -7.00 -12.17
CA PHE A 202 6.11 -7.29 -10.97
C PHE A 202 5.27 -7.98 -9.89
N ARG A 203 4.04 -7.50 -9.65
CA ARG A 203 3.11 -8.11 -8.70
C ARG A 203 2.74 -9.54 -9.12
N SER A 204 2.41 -9.74 -10.39
CA SER A 204 2.09 -11.06 -10.96
C SER A 204 3.28 -12.01 -10.91
N PHE A 205 4.49 -11.51 -11.17
CA PHE A 205 5.73 -12.29 -11.04
C PHE A 205 5.94 -12.78 -9.62
N LEU A 206 5.81 -11.92 -8.60
CA LEU A 206 5.95 -12.33 -7.20
C LEU A 206 4.90 -13.37 -6.81
N LEU A 207 3.65 -13.18 -7.21
CA LEU A 207 2.58 -14.16 -6.96
C LEU A 207 2.88 -15.50 -7.64
N GLY A 208 3.32 -15.47 -8.90
CA GLY A 208 3.73 -16.67 -9.64
C GLY A 208 4.90 -17.39 -8.95
N LEU A 209 5.91 -16.65 -8.49
CA LEU A 209 7.07 -17.22 -7.80
C LEU A 209 6.69 -17.88 -6.47
N VAL A 210 5.86 -17.23 -5.67
CA VAL A 210 5.30 -17.81 -4.42
C VAL A 210 4.46 -19.05 -4.72
N THR A 211 3.67 -19.04 -5.80
CA THR A 211 2.83 -20.17 -6.21
C THR A 211 3.67 -21.37 -6.66
N VAL A 212 4.68 -21.15 -7.52
CA VAL A 212 5.58 -22.22 -7.98
C VAL A 212 6.35 -22.83 -6.81
N THR A 213 6.91 -21.99 -5.94
CA THR A 213 7.66 -22.48 -4.77
C THR A 213 6.77 -23.23 -3.78
N HIS A 214 5.50 -22.83 -3.61
CA HIS A 214 4.52 -23.59 -2.82
C HIS A 214 4.38 -25.06 -3.26
N PHE A 215 4.39 -25.32 -4.57
CA PHE A 215 4.22 -26.67 -5.12
C PHE A 215 5.53 -27.46 -5.25
N VAL A 216 6.64 -26.79 -5.56
CA VAL A 216 7.93 -27.44 -5.81
C VAL A 216 8.64 -27.82 -4.51
N ASN A 217 8.74 -26.88 -3.57
CA ASN A 217 9.45 -27.10 -2.31
C ASN A 217 8.90 -26.17 -1.23
N PRO A 218 8.18 -26.71 -0.22
CA PRO A 218 7.58 -25.93 0.85
C PRO A 218 8.56 -25.02 1.59
N TRP A 219 9.80 -25.47 1.78
CA TRP A 219 10.85 -24.70 2.45
C TRP A 219 11.35 -23.55 1.59
N ALA A 220 11.47 -23.75 0.28
CA ALA A 220 11.77 -22.65 -0.64
C ALA A 220 10.65 -21.60 -0.62
N GLY A 221 9.38 -22.05 -0.58
CA GLY A 221 8.21 -21.18 -0.44
C GLY A 221 8.23 -20.37 0.87
N LEU A 222 8.54 -21.04 1.99
CA LEU A 222 8.68 -20.39 3.29
C LEU A 222 9.79 -19.34 3.29
N VAL A 223 11.00 -19.70 2.84
CA VAL A 223 12.14 -18.77 2.81
C VAL A 223 11.82 -17.55 1.93
N LEU A 224 11.27 -17.77 0.73
CA LEU A 224 10.85 -16.69 -0.15
C LEU A 224 9.80 -15.79 0.52
N SER A 225 8.81 -16.39 1.18
CA SER A 225 7.74 -15.66 1.87
C SER A 225 8.27 -14.81 3.01
N LEU A 226 9.20 -15.34 3.82
CA LEU A 226 9.86 -14.59 4.88
C LEU A 226 10.67 -13.41 4.33
N VAL A 227 11.36 -13.60 3.20
CA VAL A 227 12.07 -12.51 2.50
C VAL A 227 11.07 -11.44 2.03
N ILE A 228 9.95 -11.84 1.43
CA ILE A 228 8.90 -10.90 0.99
C ILE A 228 8.33 -10.13 2.18
N ILE A 229 7.99 -10.81 3.28
CA ILE A 229 7.48 -10.20 4.52
C ILE A 229 8.48 -9.20 5.10
N LEU A 230 9.76 -9.56 5.16
CA LEU A 230 10.82 -8.69 5.66
C LEU A 230 10.96 -7.44 4.79
N LEU A 231 11.06 -7.60 3.48
CA LEU A 231 11.15 -6.47 2.55
C LEU A 231 9.91 -5.58 2.64
N ALA A 232 8.72 -6.19 2.75
CA ALA A 232 7.47 -5.46 2.91
C ALA A 232 7.46 -4.66 4.22
N ALA A 233 7.94 -5.22 5.33
CA ALA A 233 8.03 -4.55 6.63
C ALA A 233 8.93 -3.31 6.57
N LEU A 234 10.06 -3.40 5.87
CA LEU A 234 10.99 -2.27 5.70
C LEU A 234 10.39 -1.10 4.92
N VAL A 235 9.50 -1.37 3.95
CA VAL A 235 8.85 -0.33 3.15
C VAL A 235 7.44 0.02 3.63
N ALA A 236 6.89 -0.69 4.61
CA ALA A 236 5.51 -0.56 5.09
C ALA A 236 5.15 0.88 5.47
N GLY A 237 6.05 1.60 6.14
CA GLY A 237 5.80 2.99 6.54
C GLY A 237 5.70 3.96 5.35
N TRP A 238 6.39 3.67 4.24
CA TRP A 238 6.22 4.43 3.00
C TRP A 238 4.92 4.07 2.29
N SER A 239 4.65 2.76 2.17
CA SER A 239 3.42 2.23 1.56
C SER A 239 2.16 2.72 2.28
N PHE A 240 2.19 2.80 3.61
CA PHE A 240 1.10 3.37 4.41
C PHE A 240 0.81 4.82 4.07
N ARG A 241 1.85 5.67 4.06
CA ARG A 241 1.68 7.10 3.72
C ARG A 241 1.13 7.27 2.32
N LEU A 242 1.59 6.45 1.38
CA LEU A 242 1.09 6.46 0.01
C LEU A 242 -0.38 5.98 -0.07
N LEU A 243 -0.76 4.95 0.67
CA LEU A 243 -2.13 4.46 0.75
C LEU A 243 -3.08 5.53 1.29
N VAL A 244 -2.70 6.21 2.38
CA VAL A 244 -3.50 7.31 2.95
C VAL A 244 -3.60 8.46 1.96
N PHE A 245 -2.49 8.85 1.34
CA PHE A 245 -2.45 9.88 0.31
C PHE A 245 -3.38 9.55 -0.86
N GLY A 246 -3.24 8.38 -1.47
CA GLY A 246 -4.07 7.92 -2.58
C GLY A 246 -5.54 7.81 -2.19
N SER A 247 -5.85 7.24 -1.03
CA SER A 247 -7.24 7.11 -0.55
C SER A 247 -7.92 8.47 -0.39
N VAL A 248 -7.24 9.45 0.21
CA VAL A 248 -7.78 10.79 0.38
C VAL A 248 -7.97 11.48 -0.97
N TYR A 249 -6.98 11.40 -1.86
CA TYR A 249 -7.07 12.01 -3.20
C TYR A 249 -8.20 11.43 -4.03
N VAL A 250 -8.29 10.10 -4.11
CA VAL A 250 -9.34 9.38 -4.86
C VAL A 250 -10.71 9.71 -4.28
N TRP A 251 -10.87 9.64 -2.95
CA TRP A 251 -12.13 9.93 -2.30
C TRP A 251 -12.60 11.37 -2.54
N ASP A 252 -11.71 12.35 -2.39
CA ASP A 252 -12.06 13.75 -2.58
C ASP A 252 -12.42 14.06 -4.04
N PHE A 253 -11.75 13.41 -4.99
CA PHE A 253 -12.02 13.55 -6.41
C PHE A 253 -13.38 12.92 -6.78
N LEU A 254 -13.62 11.66 -6.38
CA LEU A 254 -14.85 10.93 -6.71
C LEU A 254 -16.09 11.52 -6.06
N THR A 255 -15.98 12.01 -4.82
CA THR A 255 -17.12 12.58 -4.08
C THR A 255 -17.35 14.06 -4.36
N GLY A 256 -16.59 14.64 -5.30
CA GLY A 256 -16.65 16.06 -5.63
C GLY A 256 -16.46 16.97 -4.42
N ARG A 257 -15.63 16.55 -3.45
CA ARG A 257 -15.60 17.13 -2.10
C ARG A 257 -15.28 18.62 -2.10
N LYS A 258 -14.59 19.13 -3.12
CA LYS A 258 -14.35 20.56 -3.34
C LYS A 258 -15.62 21.42 -3.29
N HIS A 259 -16.78 20.89 -3.68
CA HIS A 259 -18.04 21.65 -3.65
C HIS A 259 -18.69 21.74 -2.27
N ARG A 260 -18.29 20.88 -1.33
CA ARG A 260 -18.87 20.75 0.01
C ARG A 260 -17.89 21.07 1.12
N PHE A 261 -16.64 21.36 0.76
CA PHE A 261 -15.57 21.62 1.70
C PHE A 261 -15.41 23.14 1.88
N LYS A 262 -15.06 23.55 3.10
CA LYS A 262 -14.64 24.91 3.42
C LYS A 262 -13.39 24.80 4.30
N PRO A 263 -12.27 25.46 3.96
CA PRO A 263 -11.10 25.55 4.82
C PRO A 263 -11.47 26.17 6.16
N GLU A 264 -10.94 25.61 7.23
CA GLU A 264 -11.03 26.22 8.56
C GLU A 264 -10.09 27.44 8.62
N PRO A 265 -10.32 28.43 9.50
CA PRO A 265 -9.39 29.54 9.71
C PRO A 265 -8.00 29.08 10.18
N ASN A 266 -7.91 27.91 10.81
CA ASN A 266 -6.67 27.30 11.26
C ASN A 266 -6.83 25.77 11.29
N ALA A 267 -5.73 25.02 11.44
CA ALA A 267 -5.76 23.56 11.64
C ALA A 267 -6.29 22.74 10.45
N ASN A 268 -5.95 23.15 9.22
CA ASN A 268 -6.37 22.47 7.99
C ASN A 268 -5.57 21.18 7.71
N TRP A 269 -6.26 20.14 7.22
CA TRP A 269 -5.65 18.84 6.91
C TRP A 269 -4.94 18.81 5.56
N MET A 270 -3.68 18.40 5.55
CA MET A 270 -2.85 18.36 4.35
C MET A 270 -1.70 17.35 4.47
N PHE A 271 -0.95 17.21 3.38
CA PHE A 271 0.19 16.31 3.30
C PHE A 271 1.49 17.09 3.21
N THR A 272 2.57 16.55 3.76
CA THR A 272 3.91 17.08 3.48
C THR A 272 4.32 16.75 2.05
N ALA A 273 4.78 17.76 1.29
CA ALA A 273 5.31 17.57 -0.05
C ALA A 273 6.72 16.98 -0.04
N ARG A 274 7.45 17.17 1.07
CA ARG A 274 8.84 16.75 1.26
C ARG A 274 9.12 16.46 2.73
N LYS A 275 10.34 16.00 3.02
CA LYS A 275 10.77 15.80 4.39
C LYS A 275 10.94 17.16 5.07
N ILE A 276 10.25 17.37 6.20
CA ILE A 276 10.34 18.58 7.04
C ILE A 276 10.77 18.09 8.42
N GLN A 277 12.02 18.37 8.81
CA GLN A 277 12.60 17.83 10.05
C GLN A 277 12.39 16.30 10.16
N GLN A 278 11.72 15.82 11.22
CA GLN A 278 11.35 14.42 11.39
C GLN A 278 10.10 13.97 10.61
N ALA A 279 9.32 14.87 10.01
CA ALA A 279 8.12 14.52 9.25
C ALA A 279 8.51 14.01 7.84
N PRO A 280 8.26 12.72 7.52
CA PRO A 280 8.56 12.18 6.19
C PRO A 280 7.66 12.76 5.11
N VAL A 281 8.03 12.54 3.84
CA VAL A 281 7.20 12.88 2.67
C VAL A 281 5.84 12.17 2.73
N ARG A 282 4.76 12.86 2.32
CA ARG A 282 3.35 12.38 2.35
C ARG A 282 2.85 12.05 3.76
N SER A 283 3.37 12.71 4.78
CA SER A 283 2.79 12.63 6.13
C SER A 283 1.48 13.40 6.16
N TYR A 284 0.42 12.77 6.64
CA TYR A 284 -0.90 13.38 6.75
C TYR A 284 -1.09 13.99 8.14
N GLY A 285 -1.53 15.24 8.19
CA GLY A 285 -1.64 15.99 9.44
C GLY A 285 -2.33 17.33 9.26
N ARG A 286 -2.30 18.15 10.31
CA ARG A 286 -2.91 19.48 10.34
C ARG A 286 -1.82 20.55 10.31
N LEU A 287 -1.98 21.55 9.47
CA LEU A 287 -1.19 22.77 9.56
C LEU A 287 -1.87 23.74 10.51
N VAL A 288 -1.14 24.17 11.53
CA VAL A 288 -1.61 25.06 12.58
C VAL A 288 -0.73 26.30 12.57
N ARG A 289 -1.34 27.49 12.59
CA ARG A 289 -0.66 28.72 12.95
C ARG A 289 -0.66 28.83 14.47
N ALA A 290 0.51 28.81 15.07
CA ALA A 290 0.71 28.95 16.52
C ALA A 290 0.55 30.41 16.96
N ASP A 291 0.42 30.63 18.27
CA ASP A 291 0.19 31.96 18.87
C ASP A 291 1.36 32.93 18.62
N ASP A 292 2.58 32.39 18.44
CA ASP A 292 3.78 33.15 18.04
C ASP A 292 3.81 33.48 16.53
N GLY A 293 2.75 33.16 15.80
CA GLY A 293 2.59 33.40 14.36
C GLY A 293 3.28 32.37 13.48
N LYS A 294 4.03 31.41 14.04
CA LYS A 294 4.72 30.37 13.26
C LYS A 294 3.77 29.31 12.73
N LEU A 295 4.18 28.67 11.64
CA LEU A 295 3.46 27.54 11.06
C LEU A 295 4.01 26.23 11.62
N VAL A 296 3.14 25.45 12.23
CA VAL A 296 3.43 24.16 12.84
C VAL A 296 2.63 23.08 12.14
N PHE A 297 3.30 22.03 11.69
CA PHE A 297 2.65 20.85 11.15
C PHE A 297 2.54 19.75 12.20
N GLU A 298 1.30 19.42 12.56
CA GLU A 298 0.98 18.41 13.56
C GLU A 298 0.53 17.12 12.89
N TYR A 299 1.20 16.00 13.20
CA TYR A 299 0.87 14.71 12.62
C TYR A 299 1.00 13.57 13.63
N ARG A 300 0.34 12.45 13.34
CA ARG A 300 0.50 11.20 14.09
C ARG A 300 1.16 10.18 13.17
N PRO A 301 2.34 9.63 13.52
CA PRO A 301 2.89 8.48 12.80
C PRO A 301 1.84 7.37 12.72
N TRP A 302 1.65 6.80 11.53
CA TRP A 302 0.61 5.78 11.27
C TRP A 302 -0.84 6.21 11.62
N LEU A 303 -1.10 7.51 11.78
CA LEU A 303 -2.38 8.11 12.21
C LEU A 303 -2.80 7.84 13.67
N PHE A 304 -2.32 6.78 14.32
CA PHE A 304 -2.67 6.46 15.71
C PHE A 304 -1.54 6.69 16.72
N GLY A 305 -0.31 6.93 16.26
CA GLY A 305 0.84 7.15 17.16
C GLY A 305 0.74 8.43 17.98
N ARG A 306 1.74 8.65 18.85
CA ARG A 306 1.90 9.90 19.61
C ARG A 306 1.95 11.09 18.65
N LYS A 307 1.17 12.13 18.96
CA LYS A 307 1.17 13.39 18.22
C LYS A 307 2.58 13.97 18.20
N ARG A 308 3.06 14.32 17.01
CA ARG A 308 4.33 14.99 16.77
C ARG A 308 4.04 16.30 16.06
N SER A 309 4.83 17.31 16.40
CA SER A 309 4.75 18.62 15.77
C SER A 309 6.12 18.95 15.18
N VAL A 310 6.12 19.57 14.00
CA VAL A 310 7.33 20.09 13.36
C VAL A 310 7.06 21.52 12.91
N GLU A 311 8.00 22.41 13.15
CA GLU A 311 7.92 23.78 12.65
C GLU A 311 8.30 23.81 11.17
N LEU A 312 7.51 24.53 10.39
CA LEU A 312 7.87 24.85 9.01
C LEU A 312 9.04 25.86 9.00
N PRO A 313 9.91 25.84 7.97
CA PRO A 313 10.99 26.82 7.85
C PRO A 313 10.47 28.26 7.90
N ALA A 314 11.25 29.16 8.49
CA ALA A 314 10.91 30.57 8.46
C ALA A 314 10.95 31.11 7.01
N GLY A 315 9.99 31.95 6.66
CA GLY A 315 9.94 32.60 5.35
C GLY A 315 8.52 32.95 4.92
N ALA A 316 8.41 33.54 3.74
CA ALA A 316 7.13 33.92 3.17
C ALA A 316 6.53 32.75 2.38
N TYR A 317 5.22 32.52 2.57
CA TYR A 317 4.52 31.41 1.96
C TYR A 317 3.51 31.91 0.92
N ALA A 318 3.26 31.10 -0.11
CA ALA A 318 2.23 31.33 -1.13
C ALA A 318 1.44 30.04 -1.38
N VAL A 319 0.22 30.17 -1.89
CA VAL A 319 -0.60 29.01 -2.30
C VAL A 319 -0.45 28.79 -3.80
N GLY A 320 0.09 27.65 -4.17
CA GLY A 320 0.15 27.19 -5.55
C GLY A 320 -1.21 26.64 -6.00
N SER A 321 -1.76 27.18 -7.08
CA SER A 321 -2.98 26.69 -7.74
C SER A 321 -2.60 25.85 -8.96
N GLY A 322 -2.55 24.54 -8.76
CA GLY A 322 -2.30 23.56 -9.81
C GLY A 322 -3.57 23.12 -10.55
N MET A 323 -3.40 22.32 -11.60
CA MET A 323 -4.53 21.81 -12.40
C MET A 323 -5.36 20.75 -11.64
N PHE A 324 -4.69 19.89 -10.85
CA PHE A 324 -5.32 18.76 -10.17
C PHE A 324 -5.38 18.93 -8.65
N TYR A 325 -4.38 19.59 -8.07
CA TYR A 325 -4.29 19.85 -6.63
C TYR A 325 -3.63 21.21 -6.40
N SER A 326 -3.80 21.73 -5.19
CA SER A 326 -3.17 22.95 -4.72
C SER A 326 -2.00 22.60 -3.80
N GLU A 327 -1.10 23.54 -3.58
CA GLU A 327 0.12 23.32 -2.80
C GLU A 327 0.48 24.56 -1.98
N ILE A 328 1.26 24.39 -0.91
CA ILE A 328 1.85 25.51 -0.18
C ILE A 328 3.34 25.58 -0.53
N LEU A 329 3.75 26.75 -0.99
CA LEU A 329 5.09 27.05 -1.44
C LEU A 329 5.78 27.95 -0.43
N LEU A 330 7.03 27.64 -0.09
CA LEU A 330 7.96 28.58 0.52
C LEU A 330 8.61 29.39 -0.60
N VAL A 331 8.55 30.72 -0.49
CA VAL A 331 9.11 31.66 -1.46
C VAL A 331 10.51 32.07 -1.01
N GLU A 332 11.53 31.66 -1.76
CA GLU A 332 12.95 31.94 -1.51
C GLU A 332 13.50 32.78 -2.69
N GLY A 333 13.17 34.08 -2.70
CA GLY A 333 13.50 34.97 -3.81
C GLY A 333 12.75 34.59 -5.08
N GLU A 334 13.50 34.27 -6.16
CA GLU A 334 12.93 33.77 -7.43
C GLU A 334 12.54 32.29 -7.38
N ASN A 335 13.04 31.55 -6.39
CA ASN A 335 12.78 30.12 -6.24
C ASN A 335 11.55 29.86 -5.37
N GLU A 336 10.80 28.83 -5.74
CA GLU A 336 9.64 28.36 -5.00
C GLU A 336 9.84 26.90 -4.61
N ARG A 337 9.66 26.62 -3.33
CA ARG A 337 9.84 25.28 -2.78
C ARG A 337 8.54 24.74 -2.25
N MET A 338 8.07 23.63 -2.81
CA MET A 338 6.85 22.98 -2.36
C MET A 338 7.03 22.38 -0.96
N MET A 339 6.25 22.85 0.01
CA MET A 339 6.30 22.39 1.40
C MET A 339 5.15 21.45 1.72
N MET A 340 3.93 21.79 1.27
CA MET A 340 2.73 20.99 1.52
C MET A 340 1.97 20.69 0.23
N LEU A 341 1.38 19.49 0.17
CA LEU A 341 0.44 19.03 -0.84
C LEU A 341 -0.96 19.08 -0.26
N LEU A 342 -1.88 19.77 -0.93
CA LEU A 342 -3.25 19.89 -0.49
C LEU A 342 -4.12 18.87 -1.21
N PRO A 343 -4.99 18.15 -0.49
CA PRO A 343 -5.96 17.26 -1.11
C PRO A 343 -6.82 17.99 -2.15
N PRO A 344 -7.39 17.26 -3.15
CA PRO A 344 -8.23 17.86 -4.19
C PRO A 344 -9.42 18.69 -3.68
N ARG A 345 -9.85 18.49 -2.43
CA ARG A 345 -10.90 19.29 -1.78
C ARG A 345 -10.56 20.78 -1.64
N TYR A 346 -9.28 21.16 -1.64
CA TYR A 346 -8.85 22.56 -1.50
C TYR A 346 -8.79 23.30 -2.84
N ARG A 347 -9.00 22.60 -3.96
CA ARG A 347 -9.10 23.24 -5.27
C ARG A 347 -10.25 24.23 -5.25
N THR A 348 -10.03 25.44 -5.77
CA THR A 348 -10.93 26.61 -5.73
C THR A 348 -11.03 27.32 -4.37
N HIS A 349 -10.29 26.88 -3.36
CA HIS A 349 -10.25 27.51 -2.03
C HIS A 349 -8.89 28.17 -1.73
N GLU A 350 -8.08 28.44 -2.76
CA GLU A 350 -6.72 28.96 -2.59
C GLU A 350 -6.71 30.34 -1.93
N GLU A 351 -7.64 31.23 -2.28
CA GLU A 351 -7.75 32.55 -1.66
C GLU A 351 -8.19 32.49 -0.19
N GLU A 352 -9.03 31.52 0.16
CA GLU A 352 -9.48 31.31 1.53
C GLU A 352 -8.31 30.84 2.40
N LEU A 353 -7.44 29.99 1.86
CA LEU A 353 -6.21 29.57 2.53
C LEU A 353 -5.21 30.71 2.69
N VAL A 354 -5.07 31.58 1.67
CA VAL A 354 -4.24 32.79 1.76
C VAL A 354 -4.71 33.66 2.92
N ARG A 355 -6.02 33.89 3.03
CA ARG A 355 -6.61 34.67 4.14
C ARG A 355 -6.44 34.00 5.50
N ALA A 356 -6.68 32.69 5.59
CA ALA A 356 -6.60 31.93 6.83
C ALA A 356 -5.20 31.95 7.46
N TYR A 357 -4.16 31.79 6.64
CA TYR A 357 -2.78 31.70 7.13
C TYR A 357 -1.93 32.97 6.94
N GLY A 358 -2.47 34.02 6.31
CA GLY A 358 -1.74 35.25 6.02
C GLY A 358 -0.61 35.06 5.00
N PHE A 359 -0.84 34.26 3.96
CA PHE A 359 0.14 34.02 2.90
C PHE A 359 0.19 35.17 1.89
N LEU A 360 1.26 35.23 1.07
CA LEU A 360 1.48 36.32 0.12
C LEU A 360 0.43 36.42 -1.00
N GLY A 361 -0.22 35.30 -1.32
CA GLY A 361 -1.18 35.23 -2.42
C GLY A 361 -1.24 33.87 -3.10
N VAL A 362 -2.05 33.81 -4.16
CA VAL A 362 -2.19 32.62 -5.01
C VAL A 362 -1.26 32.73 -6.22
N ARG A 363 -0.49 31.67 -6.48
CA ARG A 363 0.41 31.58 -7.63
C ARG A 363 0.04 30.38 -8.50
N PRO A 364 0.11 30.48 -9.83
CA PRO A 364 -0.12 29.34 -10.72
C PRO A 364 1.06 28.36 -10.67
N THR A 365 0.80 27.06 -10.60
CA THR A 365 1.87 26.04 -10.52
C THR A 365 1.66 24.84 -11.46
N GLY A 366 2.73 24.05 -11.64
CA GLY A 366 2.74 22.85 -12.49
C GLY A 366 2.32 23.12 -13.94
N LEU A 367 1.41 22.29 -14.47
CA LEU A 367 0.86 22.42 -15.82
C LEU A 367 0.23 23.79 -16.09
N ARG A 368 -0.36 24.46 -15.08
CA ARG A 368 -0.92 25.81 -15.26
C ARG A 368 0.17 26.85 -15.47
N ARG A 369 1.27 26.76 -14.72
CA ARG A 369 2.44 27.63 -14.90
C ARG A 369 3.11 27.37 -16.26
N ALA A 370 3.28 26.10 -16.63
CA ALA A 370 3.82 25.73 -17.95
C ALA A 370 2.93 26.25 -19.09
N TRP A 371 1.62 26.12 -18.97
CA TRP A 371 0.66 26.62 -19.96
C TRP A 371 0.62 28.14 -20.04
N GLN A 372 0.71 28.85 -18.91
CA GLN A 372 0.82 30.31 -18.90
C GLN A 372 2.14 30.80 -19.49
N TRP A 373 3.24 30.09 -19.22
CA TRP A 373 4.53 30.37 -19.85
C TRP A 373 4.45 30.17 -21.37
N ILE A 374 3.86 29.07 -21.84
CA ILE A 374 3.56 28.86 -23.27
C ILE A 374 2.71 30.00 -23.83
N LYS A 375 1.60 30.37 -23.18
CA LYS A 375 0.76 31.50 -23.61
C LYS A 375 1.52 32.82 -23.66
N SER A 376 2.45 33.06 -22.73
CA SER A 376 3.29 34.26 -22.73
C SER A 376 4.31 34.27 -23.86
N LEU A 377 4.84 33.11 -24.26
CA LEU A 377 5.72 32.97 -25.42
C LEU A 377 4.99 33.15 -26.75
N PHE A 378 3.71 32.74 -26.82
CA PHE A 378 2.87 32.89 -28.01
C PHE A 378 2.04 34.20 -28.01
N GLY A 379 2.36 35.18 -27.16
CA GLY A 379 1.78 36.52 -27.22
C GLY A 379 0.30 36.65 -26.79
N PHE A 380 -0.28 35.62 -26.16
CA PHE A 380 -1.67 35.64 -25.68
C PHE A 380 -1.81 36.17 -24.22
N GLY A 381 -0.81 36.92 -23.73
CA GLY A 381 -0.84 37.53 -22.40
C GLY A 381 -1.76 38.74 -22.37
N ALA A 382 -2.83 38.67 -21.57
CA ALA A 382 -3.68 39.81 -21.27
C ALA A 382 -2.85 40.96 -20.65
N LYS A 383 -3.14 42.19 -21.08
CA LYS A 383 -2.57 43.43 -20.52
C LYS A 383 -2.71 43.43 -18.99
N PRO A 384 -1.70 43.93 -18.24
CA PRO A 384 -1.85 44.14 -16.80
C PRO A 384 -3.02 45.10 -16.55
N SER A 385 -3.91 44.75 -15.61
CA SER A 385 -4.91 45.71 -15.12
C SER A 385 -4.18 46.93 -14.54
N PRO A 386 -4.58 48.16 -14.89
CA PRO A 386 -3.97 49.34 -14.33
C PRO A 386 -4.20 49.38 -12.82
N ALA A 387 -3.15 49.71 -12.08
CA ALA A 387 -3.24 50.07 -10.68
C ALA A 387 -4.26 51.20 -10.53
N VAL A 388 -5.24 50.99 -9.65
CA VAL A 388 -6.09 52.09 -9.19
C VAL A 388 -5.24 52.92 -8.25
N ALA A 389 -5.09 54.20 -8.61
CA ALA A 389 -4.35 55.22 -7.89
C ALA A 389 -4.96 55.56 -6.53
#